data_AF-A0A1G4ETU6-F1
#
_entry.id   AF-A0A1G4ETU6-F1
#
_cell.length_a   1.000
_cell.length_b   1.000
_cell.length_c   1.000
_cell.angle_alpha   90.00
_cell.angle_beta   90.00
_cell.angle_gamma   90.00
#
_symmetry.space_group_name_H-M   'P 1'
#
loop_
_entity.id
_entity.type
_entity.pdbx_description
1 polymer ?
#
loop_
_entity_poly.entity_id
_entity_poly.type
_entity_poly.pdbx_seq_one_letter_code
_entity_poly.pdbx_strand_id
1 'polypeptide(L)'
;MTFSMFIPILGMMLSMSYEDKNKSEMIINSLPFQRKEIVIAKYIFVSILVALGGVFPFTVSLIQLQNENTTVFMLWGAILGGITGGFVYSIIVLPIEFSVGYSSAKQIAPFIGIAFGYLSGLIVSNVWLGVENAWNTSIFINICFIAGLLLLYVMSMVLSINLYNERDL
;
A
#
# COMPACT_ATOMS: atom_id res chain seq x y z
N MET A 1 -5.91 12.50 9.83
CA MET A 1 -4.68 11.68 9.83
C MET A 1 -4.85 10.31 9.16
N THR A 2 -6.07 9.77 9.01
CA THR A 2 -6.31 8.38 8.56
C THR A 2 -6.97 8.21 7.19
N PHE A 3 -7.52 9.27 6.59
CA PHE A 3 -8.28 9.19 5.32
C PHE A 3 -7.45 8.74 4.10
N SER A 4 -6.14 9.01 4.10
CA SER A 4 -5.22 8.72 2.99
C SER A 4 -5.08 7.23 2.68
N MET A 5 -5.11 6.38 3.71
CA MET A 5 -4.93 4.93 3.57
C MET A 5 -6.19 4.22 3.11
N PHE A 6 -7.37 4.83 3.30
CA PHE A 6 -8.63 4.17 2.93
C PHE A 6 -8.74 3.96 1.43
N ILE A 7 -8.20 4.86 0.61
CA ILE A 7 -8.24 4.74 -0.86
C ILE A 7 -7.49 3.48 -1.33
N PRO A 8 -6.21 3.26 -1.01
CA PRO A 8 -5.52 2.04 -1.41
C PRO A 8 -6.09 0.78 -0.77
N ILE A 9 -6.49 0.83 0.50
CA ILE A 9 -7.05 -0.34 1.21
C ILE A 9 -8.39 -0.75 0.60
N LEU A 10 -9.36 0.17 0.51
CA LEU A 10 -10.69 -0.13 -0.04
C LEU A 10 -10.60 -0.45 -1.53
N GLY A 11 -9.75 0.26 -2.28
CA GLY A 11 -9.54 -0.02 -3.70
C GLY A 11 -9.03 -1.44 -3.94
N MET A 12 -8.05 -1.91 -3.17
CA MET A 12 -7.57 -3.30 -3.25
C MET A 12 -8.63 -4.31 -2.80
N MET A 13 -9.30 -4.07 -1.68
CA MET A 13 -10.34 -4.99 -1.18
C MET A 13 -11.49 -5.16 -2.18
N LEU A 14 -11.95 -4.06 -2.78
CA LEU A 14 -12.98 -4.11 -3.81
C LEU A 14 -12.46 -4.83 -5.06
N SER A 15 -11.24 -4.52 -5.51
CA SER A 15 -10.63 -5.22 -6.66
C SER A 15 -10.58 -6.73 -6.42
N MET A 16 -10.06 -7.17 -5.27
CA MET A 16 -9.98 -8.59 -4.92
C MET A 16 -11.37 -9.24 -4.88
N SER A 17 -12.36 -8.57 -4.28
CA SER A 17 -13.73 -9.09 -4.21
C SER A 17 -14.37 -9.24 -5.59
N TYR A 18 -14.18 -8.26 -6.48
CA TYR A 18 -14.69 -8.33 -7.85
C TYR A 18 -13.97 -9.39 -8.69
N GLU A 19 -12.65 -9.54 -8.51
CA GLU A 19 -11.88 -10.59 -9.18
C GLU A 19 -12.33 -11.98 -8.75
N ASP A 20 -12.57 -12.18 -7.44
CA ASP A 20 -13.07 -13.45 -6.92
C ASP A 20 -14.47 -13.77 -7.46
N LYS A 21 -15.35 -12.77 -7.46
CA LYS A 21 -16.72 -12.90 -7.97
C LYS A 21 -16.76 -13.22 -9.47
N ASN A 22 -15.88 -12.60 -10.25
CA ASN A 22 -15.85 -12.74 -11.71
C ASN A 22 -14.92 -13.86 -12.19
N LYS A 23 -14.23 -14.56 -11.29
CA LYS A 23 -13.18 -15.53 -11.61
C LYS A 23 -12.12 -14.97 -12.57
N SER A 24 -11.81 -13.67 -12.45
CA SER A 24 -10.96 -12.93 -13.38
C SER A 24 -9.58 -13.58 -13.54
N GLU A 25 -9.05 -14.17 -12.48
CA GLU A 25 -7.76 -14.88 -12.49
C GLU A 25 -7.74 -16.06 -13.47
N MET A 26 -8.83 -16.82 -13.59
CA MET A 26 -8.92 -17.93 -14.54
C MET A 26 -8.95 -17.43 -15.99
N ILE A 27 -9.62 -16.30 -16.23
CA ILE A 27 -9.69 -15.65 -17.55
C ILE A 27 -8.31 -15.15 -17.96
N ILE A 28 -7.62 -14.42 -17.07
CA ILE A 28 -6.31 -13.85 -17.37
C ILE A 28 -5.28 -14.97 -17.60
N ASN A 29 -5.34 -16.07 -16.85
CA ASN A 29 -4.47 -17.24 -17.06
C ASN A 29 -4.77 -18.03 -18.35
N SER A 30 -5.94 -17.83 -18.96
CA SER A 30 -6.25 -18.43 -20.28
C SER A 30 -5.64 -17.64 -21.44
N LEU A 31 -5.23 -16.39 -21.19
CA LEU A 31 -4.58 -15.53 -22.18
C LEU A 31 -3.08 -15.81 -22.25
N PRO A 32 -2.40 -15.51 -23.37
CA PRO A 32 -0.97 -15.76 -23.57
C PRO A 32 -0.09 -14.72 -22.86
N PHE A 33 -0.37 -14.43 -21.59
CA PHE A 33 0.42 -13.53 -20.74
C PHE A 33 1.36 -14.31 -19.84
N GLN A 34 2.52 -13.72 -19.55
CA GLN A 34 3.44 -14.31 -18.59
C GLN A 34 2.93 -14.05 -17.16
N ARG A 35 3.04 -15.05 -16.29
CA ARG A 35 2.67 -14.94 -14.85
C ARG A 35 3.29 -13.72 -14.16
N LYS A 36 4.54 -13.38 -14.49
CA LYS A 36 5.23 -12.19 -14.01
C LYS A 36 4.51 -10.88 -14.39
N GLU A 37 3.93 -10.80 -15.59
CA GLU A 37 3.27 -9.60 -16.12
C GLU A 37 1.97 -9.33 -15.36
N ILE A 38 1.25 -10.39 -14.98
CA ILE A 38 0.04 -10.32 -14.16
C ILE A 38 0.37 -9.72 -12.79
N VAL A 39 1.44 -10.21 -12.15
CA VAL A 39 1.90 -9.68 -10.84
C VAL A 39 2.34 -8.22 -10.99
N ILE A 40 3.14 -7.90 -12.00
CA ILE A 40 3.60 -6.51 -12.25
C ILE A 40 2.41 -5.57 -12.45
N ALA A 41 1.40 -5.96 -13.23
CA ALA A 41 0.22 -5.16 -13.47
C ALA A 41 -0.55 -4.85 -12.17
N LYS A 42 -0.68 -5.82 -11.25
CA LYS A 42 -1.29 -5.58 -9.93
C LYS A 42 -0.49 -4.60 -9.08
N TYR A 43 0.83 -4.74 -9.02
CA TYR A 43 1.69 -3.81 -8.28
C TYR A 43 1.60 -2.38 -8.86
N ILE A 44 1.54 -2.23 -10.19
CA ILE A 44 1.32 -0.93 -10.84
C ILE A 44 -0.05 -0.34 -10.44
N PHE A 45 -1.12 -1.14 -10.53
CA PHE A 45 -2.46 -0.70 -10.15
C PHE A 45 -2.51 -0.20 -8.70
N VAL A 46 -1.88 -0.93 -7.80
CA VAL A 46 -1.80 -0.58 -6.38
C VAL A 46 -0.98 0.69 -6.16
N SER A 47 0.12 0.85 -6.89
CA SER A 47 0.92 2.09 -6.85
C SER A 47 0.10 3.32 -7.27
N ILE A 48 -0.78 3.16 -8.27
CA ILE A 48 -1.73 4.22 -8.67
C ILE A 48 -2.72 4.52 -7.53
N LEU A 49 -3.27 3.50 -6.88
CA LEU A 49 -4.17 3.68 -5.74
C LEU A 49 -3.48 4.39 -4.56
N VAL A 50 -2.23 4.04 -4.26
CA VAL A 50 -1.44 4.70 -3.21
C VAL A 50 -1.15 6.15 -3.57
N ALA A 51 -0.82 6.43 -4.84
CA ALA A 51 -0.62 7.80 -5.33
C ALA A 51 -1.90 8.63 -5.20
N LEU A 52 -3.06 8.10 -5.60
CA LEU A 52 -4.36 8.74 -5.39
C LEU A 52 -4.63 8.97 -3.89
N GLY A 53 -4.33 7.96 -3.07
CA GLY A 53 -4.40 8.02 -1.61
C GLY A 53 -3.55 9.12 -0.98
N GLY A 54 -2.46 9.53 -1.62
CA GLY A 54 -1.63 10.67 -1.20
C GLY A 54 -2.13 12.03 -1.70
N VAL A 55 -2.63 12.09 -2.94
CA VAL A 55 -3.07 13.35 -3.60
C VAL A 55 -4.35 13.92 -2.98
N PHE A 56 -5.35 13.08 -2.68
CA PHE A 56 -6.62 13.55 -2.09
C PHE A 56 -6.44 14.23 -0.71
N PRO A 57 -5.70 13.65 0.25
CA PRO A 57 -5.39 14.32 1.50
C PRO A 57 -4.60 15.60 1.28
N PHE A 58 -3.68 15.63 0.31
CA PHE A 58 -2.91 16.83 0.00
C PHE A 58 -3.83 18.00 -0.36
N THR A 59 -4.82 17.79 -1.24
CA THR A 59 -5.78 18.87 -1.61
C THR A 59 -6.66 19.30 -0.43
N VAL A 60 -7.19 18.36 0.35
CA VAL A 60 -7.98 18.66 1.56
C VAL A 60 -7.15 19.45 2.58
N SER A 61 -5.89 19.09 2.71
CA SER A 61 -4.97 19.69 3.68
C SER A 61 -4.54 21.11 3.29
N LEU A 62 -4.43 21.42 1.99
CA LEU A 62 -4.22 22.79 1.51
C LEU A 62 -5.38 23.73 1.88
N ILE A 63 -6.62 23.23 1.85
CA ILE A 63 -7.80 24.00 2.26
C ILE A 63 -7.77 24.27 3.77
N GLN A 64 -7.33 23.28 4.58
CA GLN A 64 -7.22 23.43 6.04
C GLN A 64 -6.10 24.38 6.47
N LEU A 65 -5.01 24.45 5.69
CA LEU A 65 -3.90 25.37 5.93
C LEU A 65 -4.35 26.84 5.86
N GLN A 66 -5.33 27.15 5.00
CA GLN A 66 -5.90 28.50 4.88
C GLN A 66 -6.74 28.92 6.10
N ASN A 67 -7.16 27.97 6.93
CA ASN A 67 -8.08 28.20 8.06
C ASN A 67 -7.35 28.21 9.42
N GLU A 68 -6.02 28.47 9.42
CA GLU A 68 -5.10 28.61 10.57
C GLU A 68 -4.99 27.41 11.55
N ASN A 69 -5.73 26.33 11.33
CA ASN A 69 -5.83 25.23 12.30
C ASN A 69 -4.79 24.11 12.13
N THR A 70 -3.84 24.25 11.19
CA THR A 70 -2.86 23.18 10.87
C THR A 70 -1.50 23.72 10.45
N THR A 71 -0.43 23.07 10.90
CA THR A 71 0.95 23.37 10.48
C THR A 71 1.36 22.51 9.28
N VAL A 72 2.25 23.05 8.43
CA VAL A 72 2.83 22.34 7.26
C VAL A 72 3.49 21.01 7.65
N PHE A 73 4.00 20.91 8.88
CA PHE A 73 4.65 19.71 9.39
C PHE A 73 3.68 18.57 9.71
N MET A 74 2.54 18.86 10.35
CA MET A 74 1.48 17.87 10.56
C MET A 74 0.91 17.36 9.24
N LEU A 75 0.85 18.24 8.23
CA LEU A 75 0.42 17.92 6.87
C LEU A 75 1.32 16.86 6.23
N TRP A 76 2.63 17.10 6.28
CA TRP A 76 3.66 16.20 5.78
C TRP A 76 3.64 14.85 6.52
N GLY A 77 3.46 14.91 7.84
CA GLY A 77 3.17 13.79 8.74
C GLY A 77 2.09 12.86 8.21
N ALA A 78 0.94 13.43 7.88
CA ALA A 78 -0.24 12.69 7.44
C ALA A 78 -0.10 12.07 6.04
N ILE A 79 0.59 12.77 5.13
CA ILE A 79 0.80 12.30 3.75
C ILE A 79 1.80 11.13 3.74
N LEU A 80 2.95 11.29 4.40
CA LEU A 80 3.94 10.22 4.51
C LEU A 80 3.40 9.01 5.28
N GLY A 81 2.67 9.25 6.37
CA GLY A 81 1.94 8.19 7.08
C GLY A 81 1.00 7.43 6.14
N GLY A 82 0.18 8.15 5.37
CA GLY A 82 -0.74 7.56 4.40
C GLY A 82 -0.09 6.67 3.34
N ILE A 83 0.95 7.21 2.70
CA ILE A 83 1.69 6.52 1.65
C ILE A 83 2.36 5.26 2.22
N THR A 84 3.02 5.38 3.38
CA THR A 84 3.70 4.26 4.03
C THR A 84 2.71 3.15 4.41
N GLY A 85 1.57 3.49 5.01
CA GLY A 85 0.52 2.53 5.33
C GLY A 85 -0.04 1.81 4.09
N GLY A 86 -0.24 2.53 2.99
CA GLY A 86 -0.69 1.95 1.71
C GLY A 86 0.33 0.98 1.10
N PHE A 87 1.62 1.32 1.13
CA PHE A 87 2.67 0.40 0.67
C PHE A 87 2.83 -0.82 1.58
N VAL A 88 2.82 -0.65 2.90
CA VAL A 88 2.93 -1.78 3.86
C VAL A 88 1.75 -2.73 3.72
N TYR A 89 0.53 -2.21 3.55
CA TYR A 89 -0.64 -3.02 3.23
C TYR A 89 -0.37 -3.89 2.00
N SER A 90 0.10 -3.26 0.91
CA SER A 90 0.35 -3.92 -0.37
C SER A 90 1.45 -4.98 -0.29
N ILE A 91 2.52 -4.68 0.45
CA ILE A 91 3.68 -5.56 0.68
C ILE A 91 3.26 -6.89 1.31
N ILE A 92 2.24 -6.85 2.18
CA ILE A 92 1.77 -8.02 2.92
C ILE A 92 0.67 -8.75 2.15
N VAL A 93 -0.31 -8.01 1.63
CA VAL A 93 -1.52 -8.61 1.06
C VAL A 93 -1.25 -9.28 -0.29
N LEU A 94 -0.48 -8.65 -1.18
CA LEU A 94 -0.26 -9.19 -2.54
C LEU A 94 0.47 -10.54 -2.55
N PRO A 95 1.55 -10.77 -1.78
CA PRO A 95 2.18 -12.09 -1.71
C PRO A 95 1.21 -13.18 -1.25
N ILE A 96 0.38 -12.90 -0.25
CA ILE A 96 -0.60 -13.87 0.26
C ILE A 96 -1.67 -14.15 -0.80
N GLU A 97 -2.15 -13.10 -1.47
CA GLU A 97 -3.13 -13.23 -2.55
C GLU A 97 -2.64 -14.16 -3.67
N PHE A 98 -1.39 -13.97 -4.11
CA PHE A 98 -0.80 -14.78 -5.16
C PHE A 98 -0.41 -16.19 -4.70
N SER A 99 -0.06 -16.39 -3.43
CA SER A 99 0.27 -17.71 -2.88
C SER A 99 -0.94 -18.64 -2.76
N VAL A 100 -2.08 -18.16 -2.25
CA VAL A 100 -3.07 -19.06 -1.64
C VAL A 100 -4.28 -19.37 -2.53
N GLY A 101 -4.38 -18.78 -3.73
CA GLY A 101 -5.48 -19.06 -4.68
C GLY A 101 -6.88 -18.80 -4.10
N TYR A 102 -7.92 -19.48 -4.63
CA TYR A 102 -9.30 -19.38 -4.14
C TYR A 102 -9.52 -20.16 -2.83
N SER A 103 -8.91 -19.69 -1.75
CA SER A 103 -9.02 -20.30 -0.42
C SER A 103 -9.48 -19.28 0.61
N SER A 104 -10.09 -19.74 1.69
CA SER A 104 -10.52 -18.94 2.84
C SER A 104 -9.39 -18.05 3.39
N ALA A 105 -8.13 -18.48 3.23
CA ALA A 105 -6.96 -17.69 3.63
C ALA A 105 -6.77 -16.41 2.79
N LYS A 106 -7.27 -16.35 1.54
CA LYS A 106 -7.30 -15.13 0.73
C LYS A 106 -8.19 -14.05 1.36
N GLN A 107 -9.25 -14.44 2.08
CA GLN A 107 -10.13 -13.50 2.79
C GLN A 107 -9.50 -12.91 4.04
N ILE A 108 -8.52 -13.58 4.64
CA ILE A 108 -7.82 -13.12 5.85
C ILE A 108 -6.74 -12.08 5.50
N ALA A 109 -6.13 -12.19 4.32
CA ALA A 109 -5.03 -11.32 3.89
C ALA A 109 -5.36 -9.83 4.02
N PRO A 110 -6.52 -9.31 3.54
CA PRO A 110 -6.87 -7.91 3.69
C PRO A 110 -6.96 -7.44 5.15
N PHE A 111 -7.43 -8.29 6.08
CA PHE A 111 -7.53 -7.92 7.49
C PHE A 111 -6.15 -7.79 8.14
N ILE A 112 -5.24 -8.72 7.83
CA ILE A 112 -3.84 -8.63 8.25
C ILE A 112 -3.20 -7.37 7.65
N GLY A 113 -3.42 -7.14 6.35
CA GLY A 113 -2.96 -5.94 5.67
C GLY A 113 -3.44 -4.66 6.33
N ILE A 114 -4.72 -4.57 6.71
CA ILE A 114 -5.28 -3.39 7.38
C ILE A 114 -4.56 -3.16 8.72
N ALA A 115 -4.40 -4.20 9.52
CA ALA A 115 -3.78 -4.08 10.83
C ALA A 115 -2.35 -3.51 10.72
N PHE A 116 -1.52 -4.10 9.85
CA PHE A 116 -0.14 -3.67 9.67
C PHE A 116 -0.01 -2.35 8.90
N GLY A 117 -0.85 -2.12 7.89
CA GLY A 117 -0.89 -0.86 7.13
C GLY A 117 -1.30 0.32 8.01
N TYR A 118 -2.31 0.13 8.86
CA TYR A 118 -2.74 1.17 9.80
C TYR A 118 -1.69 1.44 10.89
N LEU A 119 -1.14 0.39 11.51
CA LEU A 119 -0.11 0.53 12.54
C LEU A 119 1.15 1.21 12.00
N SER A 120 1.65 0.79 10.84
CA SER A 120 2.82 1.41 10.21
C SER A 120 2.59 2.89 9.90
N GLY A 121 1.41 3.22 9.37
CA GLY A 121 1.02 4.59 9.12
C GLY A 121 0.91 5.46 10.38
N LEU A 122 0.40 4.91 11.47
CA LEU A 122 0.36 5.60 12.77
C LEU A 122 1.77 5.82 13.34
N ILE A 123 2.64 4.83 13.25
CA ILE A 123 4.03 4.94 13.71
C ILE A 123 4.76 6.03 12.93
N VAL A 124 4.63 6.04 11.60
CA VAL A 124 5.28 7.07 10.77
C VAL A 124 4.75 8.46 11.11
N SER A 125 3.43 8.60 11.20
CA SER A 125 2.82 9.92 11.36
C SER A 125 2.94 10.51 12.76
N ASN A 126 2.97 9.69 13.82
CA ASN A 126 3.06 10.16 15.21
C ASN A 126 4.46 10.03 15.83
N VAL A 127 5.19 8.95 15.52
CA VAL A 127 6.49 8.65 16.15
C VAL A 127 7.62 9.13 15.27
N TRP A 128 7.62 8.75 13.99
CA TRP A 128 8.72 9.10 13.07
C TRP A 128 8.71 10.59 12.74
N LEU A 129 7.53 11.14 12.47
CA LEU A 129 7.34 12.54 12.12
C LEU A 129 6.92 13.42 13.32
N GLY A 130 7.04 12.88 14.53
CA GLY A 130 6.84 13.64 15.76
C GLY A 130 7.89 14.74 15.95
N VAL A 131 7.50 15.86 16.55
CA VAL A 131 8.38 17.01 16.81
C VAL A 131 9.52 16.65 17.78
N GLU A 132 9.29 15.67 18.65
CA GLU A 132 10.24 15.12 19.61
C GLU A 132 11.28 14.18 18.98
N ASN A 133 11.06 13.69 17.76
CA ASN A 133 12.02 12.83 17.08
C ASN A 133 13.11 13.66 16.41
N ALA A 134 14.33 13.64 16.97
CA ALA A 134 15.48 14.35 16.42
C ALA A 134 15.85 13.91 14.98
N TRP A 135 15.43 12.72 14.54
CA TRP A 135 15.77 12.17 13.23
C TRP A 135 14.84 12.67 12.12
N ASN A 136 13.69 13.23 12.49
CA ASN A 136 12.67 13.73 11.58
C ASN A 136 13.17 14.90 10.70
N THR A 137 14.02 15.77 11.26
CA THR A 137 14.57 16.92 10.54
C THR A 137 15.70 16.54 9.58
N SER A 138 16.24 15.33 9.68
CA SER A 138 17.31 14.86 8.81
C SER A 138 16.75 14.36 7.48
N ILE A 139 17.02 15.12 6.42
CA ILE A 139 16.66 14.77 5.05
C ILE A 139 17.26 13.41 4.64
N PHE A 140 18.51 13.14 5.04
CA PHE A 140 19.20 11.89 4.71
C PHE A 140 18.47 10.67 5.27
N ILE A 141 18.04 10.73 6.54
CA ILE A 141 17.33 9.63 7.20
C ILE A 141 15.97 9.37 6.54
N ASN A 142 15.24 10.43 6.19
CA ASN A 142 13.96 10.29 5.48
C ASN A 142 14.12 9.71 4.07
N ILE A 143 15.19 10.09 3.33
CA ILE A 143 15.50 9.49 2.03
C ILE A 143 15.82 8.00 2.18
N CYS A 144 16.64 7.62 3.16
CA CYS A 144 16.94 6.22 3.45
C CYS A 144 15.68 5.42 3.80
N PHE A 145 14.77 6.00 4.58
CA PHE A 145 13.49 5.37 4.92
C PHE A 145 12.63 5.11 3.67
N ILE A 146 12.46 6.11 2.80
CA ILE A 146 11.70 5.96 1.55
C ILE A 146 12.36 4.94 0.63
N ALA A 147 13.69 4.98 0.49
CA ALA A 147 14.44 4.02 -0.32
C ALA A 147 14.28 2.59 0.21
N GLY A 148 14.35 2.40 1.53
CA GLY A 148 14.14 1.11 2.17
C GLY A 148 12.72 0.57 1.94
N LEU A 149 11.71 1.44 2.02
CA LEU A 149 10.32 1.06 1.76
C LEU A 149 10.09 0.66 0.29
N LEU A 150 10.68 1.38 -0.66
CA LEU A 150 10.66 1.00 -2.08
C LEU A 150 11.38 -0.33 -2.32
N LEU A 151 12.51 -0.57 -1.65
CA LEU A 151 13.25 -1.82 -1.75
C LEU A 151 12.40 -2.99 -1.23
N LEU A 152 11.74 -2.84 -0.08
CA LEU A 152 10.80 -3.85 0.45
C LEU A 152 9.62 -4.09 -0.50
N TYR A 153 9.12 -3.04 -1.15
CA TYR A 153 8.07 -3.17 -2.15
C TYR A 153 8.50 -4.01 -3.35
N VAL A 154 9.71 -3.78 -3.87
CA VAL A 154 10.30 -4.58 -4.96
C VAL A 154 10.59 -6.01 -4.51
N MET A 155 11.09 -6.22 -3.29
CA MET A 155 11.29 -7.58 -2.73
C MET A 155 9.96 -8.32 -2.63
N SER A 156 8.90 -7.67 -2.14
CA SER A 156 7.55 -8.22 -2.09
C SER A 156 7.06 -8.63 -3.48
N MET A 157 7.30 -7.80 -4.48
CA MET A 157 6.95 -8.09 -5.88
C MET A 157 7.65 -9.35 -6.41
N VAL A 158 8.96 -9.48 -6.19
CA VAL A 158 9.74 -10.67 -6.59
C VAL A 158 9.22 -11.92 -5.86
N LEU A 159 8.91 -11.78 -4.57
CA LEU A 159 8.32 -12.84 -3.76
C LEU A 159 6.96 -13.27 -4.32
N SER A 160 6.08 -12.33 -4.66
CA SER A 160 4.80 -12.61 -5.32
C SER A 160 4.97 -13.31 -6.67
N ILE A 161 5.96 -12.94 -7.48
CA ILE A 161 6.24 -13.61 -8.77
C ILE A 161 6.63 -15.08 -8.53
N ASN A 162 7.52 -15.34 -7.56
CA ASN A 162 7.94 -16.71 -7.24
C ASN A 162 6.77 -17.55 -6.74
N LEU A 163 6.00 -17.04 -5.77
CA LEU A 163 4.82 -17.73 -5.25
C LEU A 163 3.79 -18.00 -6.34
N TYR A 164 3.58 -17.06 -7.26
CA TYR A 164 2.64 -17.23 -8.35
C TYR A 164 3.10 -18.25 -9.38
N ASN A 165 4.40 -18.39 -9.61
CA ASN A 165 4.96 -19.38 -10.53
C ASN A 165 4.92 -20.80 -9.94
N GLU A 166 5.19 -20.96 -8.64
CA GLU A 166 5.15 -22.25 -7.95
C GLU A 166 3.75 -22.80 -7.77
N ARG A 167 2.73 -21.96 -7.93
CA ARG A 167 1.33 -22.37 -7.75
C ARG A 167 0.85 -23.17 -8.95
N ASP A 168 0.54 -24.44 -8.72
CA ASP A 168 -0.14 -25.27 -9.71
C ASP A 168 -1.56 -24.74 -9.97
N LEU A 169 -1.96 -24.71 -11.24
CA LEU A 169 -3.30 -24.27 -11.69
C LEU A 169 -4.33 -25.40 -11.54
#